data_AF-A0AB39XCZ4-F1
#
_entry.id   AF-A0AB39XCZ4-F1
#
_cell.length_a   1.000
_cell.length_b   1.000
_cell.length_c   1.000
_cell.angle_alpha   90.00
_cell.angle_beta   90.00
_cell.angle_gamma   90.00
#
_symmetry.space_group_name_H-M   'P 1'
#
loop_
_entity.id
_entity.type
_entity.pdbx_description
1 polymer ?
#
loop_
_entity_poly.entity_id
_entity_poly.type
_entity_poly.pdbx_seq_one_letter_code
_entity_poly.pdbx_strand_id
1 'polypeptide(L)'
;MMTLSVRAQNVLKELAVELTGEQPPKGKWSPSRELLLALTAERLATARNCGPRTMREIIVWAQGCGVTITPVLRPGGSLSKMWERLIANAASGALTSAEVASALQRSIRRKSVRIPIAFQVILVKILLSSFE
;
A
#
# COMPACT_ATOMS: atom_id res chain seq x y z
N MET A 1 16.14 -12.98 13.16
CA MET A 1 15.66 -12.01 12.15
C MET A 1 15.05 -12.79 11.00
N MET A 2 13.82 -12.48 10.57
CA MET A 2 13.14 -13.24 9.51
C MET A 2 13.80 -12.97 8.14
N THR A 3 13.97 -13.98 7.30
CA THR A 3 14.53 -13.80 5.95
C THR A 3 13.41 -13.46 4.96
N LEU A 4 13.59 -12.41 4.16
CA LEU A 4 12.66 -12.04 3.10
C LEU A 4 12.64 -13.09 1.99
N SER A 5 11.44 -13.42 1.52
CA SER A 5 11.19 -14.20 0.31
C SER A 5 11.71 -13.49 -0.94
N VAL A 6 11.96 -14.25 -2.00
CA VAL A 6 12.40 -13.70 -3.30
C VAL A 6 11.42 -12.65 -3.83
N ARG A 7 10.10 -12.87 -3.65
CA ARG A 7 9.08 -11.91 -4.09
C ARG A 7 9.16 -10.61 -3.28
N ALA A 8 9.32 -10.69 -1.97
CA ALA A 8 9.48 -9.50 -1.14
C ALA A 8 10.77 -8.74 -1.47
N GLN A 9 11.87 -9.45 -1.70
CA GLN A 9 13.12 -8.85 -2.17
C GLN A 9 12.93 -8.13 -3.51
N ASN A 10 12.27 -8.74 -4.48
CA ASN A 10 12.05 -8.12 -5.79
C ASN A 10 11.20 -6.84 -5.69
N VAL A 11 10.15 -6.84 -4.86
CA VAL A 11 9.35 -5.63 -4.59
C VAL A 11 10.23 -4.52 -4.00
N LEU A 12 11.05 -4.84 -2.99
CA LEU A 12 11.94 -3.86 -2.38
C LEU A 12 13.01 -3.35 -3.35
N LYS A 13 13.47 -4.19 -4.29
CA LYS A 13 14.43 -3.77 -5.32
C LYS A 13 13.82 -2.79 -6.31
N GLU A 14 12.59 -3.03 -6.77
CA GLU A 14 11.87 -2.08 -7.62
C GLU A 14 11.68 -0.74 -6.89
N LEU A 15 11.28 -0.79 -5.61
CA LEU A 15 11.11 0.41 -4.79
C LEU A 15 12.43 1.12 -4.45
N ALA A 16 13.55 0.41 -4.35
CA ALA A 16 14.86 1.01 -4.11
C ALA A 16 15.24 1.98 -5.24
N VAL A 17 15.05 1.53 -6.48
CA VAL A 17 15.32 2.34 -7.66
C VAL A 17 14.40 3.56 -7.70
N GLU A 18 13.12 3.40 -7.37
CA GLU A 18 12.13 4.48 -7.39
C GLU A 18 12.32 5.50 -6.26
N LEU A 19 12.62 5.04 -5.03
CA LEU A 19 12.56 5.89 -3.83
C LEU A 19 13.90 6.48 -3.43
N THR A 20 15.01 5.78 -3.68
CA THR A 20 16.34 6.21 -3.24
C THR A 20 17.36 6.26 -4.38
N GLY A 21 17.00 5.78 -5.58
CA GLY A 21 17.94 5.63 -6.70
C GLY A 21 18.98 4.53 -6.49
N GLU A 22 18.85 3.74 -5.43
CA GLU A 22 19.76 2.62 -5.14
C GLU A 22 19.62 1.55 -6.24
N GLN A 23 20.75 1.04 -6.73
CA GLN A 23 20.78 -0.04 -7.72
C GLN A 23 21.11 -1.39 -7.06
N PRO A 24 20.10 -2.17 -6.66
CA PRO A 24 20.33 -3.43 -5.98
C PRO A 24 20.88 -4.52 -6.93
N PRO A 25 21.73 -5.43 -6.44
CA PRO A 25 22.35 -6.46 -7.25
C PRO A 25 21.36 -7.55 -7.70
N LYS A 26 21.73 -8.30 -8.75
CA LYS A 26 21.03 -9.51 -9.21
C LYS A 26 21.33 -10.69 -8.25
N GLY A 27 20.85 -10.63 -7.01
CA GLY A 27 21.06 -11.70 -6.02
C GLY A 27 20.51 -11.36 -4.64
N LYS A 28 21.03 -12.03 -3.61
CA LYS A 28 20.76 -11.63 -2.20
C LYS A 28 21.17 -10.17 -2.01
N TRP A 29 20.29 -9.42 -1.37
CA TRP A 29 20.49 -8.01 -1.11
C TRP A 29 19.82 -7.64 0.21
N SER A 30 20.48 -6.78 0.98
CA SER A 30 19.98 -6.24 2.23
C SER A 30 19.56 -4.78 1.98
N PRO A 31 18.26 -4.46 2.10
CA PRO A 31 17.77 -3.10 1.90
C PRO A 31 18.47 -2.09 2.82
N SER A 32 18.81 -0.93 2.27
CA SER A 32 19.41 0.16 3.04
C SER A 32 18.43 0.71 4.09
N ARG A 33 18.99 1.30 5.16
CA ARG A 33 18.17 1.97 6.18
C ARG A 33 17.41 3.16 5.61
N GLU A 34 18.00 3.85 4.63
CA GLU A 34 17.36 4.94 3.91
C GLU A 34 16.11 4.48 3.17
N LEU A 35 16.18 3.37 2.42
CA LEU A 35 15.02 2.78 1.78
C LEU A 35 13.94 2.41 2.81
N LEU A 36 14.33 1.77 3.91
CA LEU A 36 13.39 1.41 4.98
C LEU A 36 12.63 2.63 5.52
N LEU A 37 13.28 3.77 5.67
CA LEU A 37 12.65 5.01 6.13
C LEU A 37 11.76 5.65 5.06
N ALA A 38 12.08 5.47 3.78
CA ALA A 38 11.26 5.92 2.66
C ALA A 38 10.03 5.03 2.40
N LEU A 39 10.02 3.79 2.92
CA LEU A 39 8.89 2.87 2.75
C LEU A 39 7.67 3.35 3.53
N THR A 40 6.62 3.66 2.79
CA THR A 40 5.28 3.85 3.35
C THR A 40 4.37 2.70 2.95
N ALA A 41 3.29 2.50 3.72
CA ALA A 41 2.28 1.52 3.34
C ALA A 41 1.54 1.90 2.05
N GLU A 42 1.55 3.17 1.66
CA GLU A 42 1.09 3.61 0.34
C GLU A 42 1.96 3.05 -0.78
N ARG A 43 3.27 3.28 -0.71
CA ARG A 43 4.23 2.81 -1.72
C ARG A 43 4.20 1.29 -1.85
N LEU A 44 4.09 0.59 -0.73
CA LEU A 44 3.93 -0.87 -0.76
C LEU A 44 2.59 -1.32 -1.34
N ALA A 45 1.50 -0.56 -1.17
CA ALA A 45 0.20 -0.89 -1.73
C ALA A 45 0.16 -0.66 -3.26
N THR A 46 0.87 0.34 -3.77
CA THR A 46 0.93 0.65 -5.21
C THR A 46 2.02 -0.11 -5.95
N ALA A 47 3.02 -0.66 -5.23
CA ALA A 47 4.10 -1.44 -5.81
C ALA A 47 3.60 -2.67 -6.60
N ARG A 48 4.14 -2.86 -7.79
CA ARG A 48 3.86 -4.04 -8.63
C ARG A 48 4.26 -5.30 -7.88
N ASN A 49 3.47 -6.37 -8.06
CA ASN A 49 3.70 -7.67 -7.41
C ASN A 49 3.72 -7.67 -5.87
N CYS A 50 3.35 -6.57 -5.22
CA CYS A 50 3.24 -6.47 -3.76
C CYS A 50 1.84 -6.85 -3.28
N GLY A 51 1.57 -8.16 -3.24
CA GLY A 51 0.33 -8.69 -2.64
C GLY A 51 0.31 -8.52 -1.11
N PRO A 52 -0.84 -8.73 -0.42
CA PRO A 52 -0.98 -8.51 1.03
C PRO A 52 -0.13 -9.41 1.89
N ARG A 53 0.23 -10.59 1.37
CA ARG A 53 1.17 -11.50 2.04
C ARG A 53 2.58 -10.91 1.99
N THR A 54 3.03 -10.50 0.80
CA THR A 54 4.32 -9.84 0.57
C THR A 54 4.41 -8.53 1.38
N MET A 55 3.37 -7.70 1.34
CA MET A 55 3.32 -6.45 2.11
C MET A 55 3.44 -6.70 3.61
N ARG A 56 2.68 -7.66 4.16
CA ARG A 56 2.80 -8.02 5.59
C ARG A 56 4.17 -8.54 5.95
N GLU A 57 4.74 -9.38 5.09
CA GLU A 57 6.10 -9.90 5.26
C GLU A 57 7.13 -8.76 5.31
N ILE A 58 7.05 -7.79 4.39
CA ILE A 58 7.91 -6.61 4.38
C ILE A 58 7.71 -5.76 5.64
N ILE A 59 6.47 -5.53 6.06
CA ILE A 59 6.17 -4.75 7.28
C ILE A 59 6.75 -5.42 8.53
N VAL A 60 6.53 -6.74 8.69
CA VAL A 60 7.06 -7.52 9.82
C VAL A 60 8.58 -7.54 9.79
N TRP A 61 9.17 -7.68 8.61
CA TRP A 61 10.62 -7.63 8.44
C TRP A 61 11.20 -6.26 8.81
N ALA A 62 10.62 -5.17 8.31
CA ALA A 62 11.03 -3.80 8.62
C ALA A 62 10.92 -3.50 10.12
N GLN A 63 9.86 -4.00 10.78
CA GLN A 63 9.70 -3.90 12.22
C GLN A 63 10.83 -4.62 12.97
N GLY A 64 11.24 -5.80 12.48
CA GLY A 64 12.43 -6.51 12.98
C GLY A 64 13.75 -5.76 12.75
N CYS A 65 13.79 -4.82 11.80
CA CYS A 65 14.89 -3.87 11.58
C CYS A 65 14.76 -2.58 12.41
N GLY A 66 13.73 -2.45 13.26
CA GLY A 66 13.47 -1.27 14.07
C GLY A 66 12.69 -0.15 13.35
N VAL A 67 12.12 -0.41 12.17
CA VAL A 67 11.34 0.57 11.40
C VAL A 67 9.87 0.16 11.38
N THR A 68 9.00 1.03 11.89
CA THR A 68 7.55 0.77 11.92
C THR A 68 6.87 1.36 10.69
N ILE A 69 6.36 0.49 9.81
CA ILE A 69 5.57 0.89 8.65
C ILE A 69 4.09 0.69 9.00
N THR A 70 3.36 1.79 9.24
CA THR A 70 1.94 1.73 9.62
C THR A 70 1.08 1.36 8.40
N PRO A 71 0.33 0.24 8.43
CA PRO A 71 -0.54 -0.14 7.31
C PRO A 71 -1.69 0.85 7.12
N VAL A 72 -1.98 1.20 5.85
CA VAL A 72 -3.03 2.17 5.48
C VAL A 72 -4.43 1.72 5.92
N LEU A 73 -4.74 0.43 5.73
CA LEU A 73 -5.98 -0.19 6.19
C LEU A 73 -5.66 -1.29 7.20
N ARG A 74 -6.34 -1.28 8.35
CA ARG A 74 -6.22 -2.37 9.32
C ARG A 74 -6.65 -3.70 8.67
N PRO A 75 -5.87 -4.79 8.85
CA PRO A 75 -6.30 -6.12 8.42
C PRO A 75 -7.53 -6.57 9.23
N GLY A 76 -8.45 -7.28 8.57
CA GLY A 76 -9.75 -7.65 9.17
C GLY A 76 -10.82 -6.55 9.05
N GLY A 77 -12.10 -6.90 9.18
CA GLY A 77 -13.24 -5.97 9.08
C GLY A 77 -14.15 -6.12 7.85
N SER A 78 -15.39 -5.62 7.98
CA SER A 78 -16.41 -5.55 6.92
C SER A 78 -16.00 -4.59 5.80
N LEU A 79 -16.34 -4.93 4.55
CA LEU A 79 -16.18 -4.00 3.44
C LEU A 79 -17.09 -2.77 3.60
N SER A 80 -18.29 -2.89 4.16
CA SER A 80 -19.16 -1.72 4.35
C SER A 80 -18.55 -0.72 5.33
N LYS A 81 -18.06 -1.18 6.49
CA LYS A 81 -17.35 -0.33 7.46
C LYS A 81 -16.11 0.35 6.86
N MET A 82 -15.39 -0.36 5.99
CA MET A 82 -14.26 0.22 5.27
C MET A 82 -14.73 1.35 4.34
N TRP A 83 -15.78 1.11 3.54
CA TRP A 83 -16.33 2.14 2.65
C TRP A 83 -16.90 3.33 3.41
N GLU A 84 -17.67 3.10 4.49
CA GLU A 84 -18.20 4.14 5.38
C GLU A 84 -17.08 5.05 5.90
N ARG A 85 -15.97 4.46 6.37
CA ARG A 85 -14.81 5.21 6.84
C ARG A 85 -14.17 6.05 5.75
N LEU A 86 -14.03 5.53 4.53
CA LEU A 86 -13.43 6.27 3.42
C LEU A 86 -14.32 7.42 2.95
N ILE A 87 -15.64 7.22 2.97
CA ILE A 87 -16.61 8.29 2.68
C ILE A 87 -16.50 9.39 3.73
N ALA A 88 -16.40 9.03 5.03
CA ALA A 88 -16.19 10.00 6.09
C ALA A 88 -14.87 10.77 5.93
N ASN A 89 -13.76 10.08 5.64
CA ASN A 89 -12.46 10.71 5.38
C ASN A 89 -12.51 11.64 4.16
N ALA A 90 -13.26 11.29 3.12
CA ALA A 90 -13.43 12.15 1.95
C ALA A 90 -14.18 13.44 2.31
N ALA A 91 -15.25 13.33 3.10
CA ALA A 91 -16.02 14.48 3.57
C ALA A 91 -15.19 15.41 4.47
N SER A 92 -14.21 14.89 5.20
CA SER A 92 -13.29 15.68 6.03
C SER A 92 -12.03 16.16 5.29
N GLY A 93 -11.91 15.92 3.98
CA GLY A 93 -10.71 16.27 3.20
C GLY A 93 -9.45 15.47 3.57
N ALA A 94 -9.60 14.38 4.33
CA ALA A 94 -8.50 13.56 4.83
C ALA A 94 -8.27 12.27 4.01
N LEU A 95 -9.00 12.10 2.90
CA LEU A 95 -8.88 10.91 2.06
C LEU A 95 -7.57 10.93 1.26
N THR A 96 -6.79 9.86 1.37
CA THR A 96 -5.51 9.72 0.65
C THR A 96 -5.60 8.75 -0.53
N SER A 97 -4.75 8.94 -1.55
CA SER A 97 -4.56 8.01 -2.68
C SER A 97 -4.25 6.59 -2.20
N ALA A 98 -3.43 6.47 -1.16
CA ALA A 98 -3.10 5.22 -0.49
C ALA A 98 -4.32 4.44 -0.02
N GLU A 99 -5.24 5.15 0.65
CA GLU A 99 -6.46 4.57 1.22
C GLU A 99 -7.40 4.09 0.11
N VAL A 100 -7.55 4.90 -0.94
CA VAL A 100 -8.33 4.54 -2.13
C VAL A 100 -7.77 3.28 -2.80
N ALA A 101 -6.47 3.25 -3.09
CA ALA A 101 -5.82 2.12 -3.74
C ALA A 101 -5.93 0.84 -2.89
N SER A 102 -5.67 0.94 -1.59
CA SER A 102 -5.77 -0.19 -0.66
C SER A 102 -7.19 -0.76 -0.58
N ALA A 103 -8.19 0.12 -0.57
CA ALA A 103 -9.60 -0.26 -0.51
C ALA A 103 -10.07 -0.95 -1.80
N LEU A 104 -9.73 -0.39 -2.96
CA LEU A 104 -10.05 -0.97 -4.27
C LEU A 104 -9.39 -2.34 -4.43
N GLN A 105 -8.10 -2.47 -4.11
CA GLN A 105 -7.43 -3.77 -4.14
C GLN A 105 -8.07 -4.78 -3.19
N ARG A 106 -8.50 -4.34 -1.99
CA ARG A 106 -9.20 -5.21 -1.04
C ARG A 106 -10.57 -5.66 -1.59
N SER A 107 -11.29 -4.79 -2.29
CA SER A 107 -12.55 -5.12 -2.97
C SER A 107 -12.34 -6.17 -4.06
N ILE A 108 -11.35 -5.99 -4.92
CA ILE A 108 -10.95 -6.94 -5.98
C ILE A 108 -10.64 -8.31 -5.36
N ARG A 109 -9.82 -8.34 -4.30
CA ARG A 109 -9.43 -9.58 -3.61
C ARG A 109 -10.60 -10.34 -3.02
N ARG A 110 -11.60 -9.64 -2.49
CA ARG A 110 -12.82 -10.26 -1.95
C ARG A 110 -13.87 -10.55 -3.03
N LYS A 111 -13.54 -10.36 -4.31
CA LYS A 111 -14.44 -10.49 -5.46
C LYS A 111 -15.72 -9.67 -5.27
N SER A 112 -15.61 -8.54 -4.55
CA SER A 112 -16.72 -7.64 -4.32
C SER A 112 -16.68 -6.55 -5.37
N VAL A 113 -17.64 -6.60 -6.30
CA VAL A 113 -17.88 -5.53 -7.27
C VAL A 113 -18.74 -4.40 -6.69
N ARG A 114 -19.29 -4.57 -5.48
CA ARG A 114 -20.15 -3.58 -4.83
C ARG A 114 -19.31 -2.50 -4.16
N ILE A 115 -19.06 -1.43 -4.90
CA ILE A 115 -18.56 -0.14 -4.39
C ILE A 115 -19.79 0.76 -4.15
N PRO A 116 -19.99 1.32 -2.95
CA PRO A 116 -21.14 2.21 -2.69
C PRO A 116 -21.15 3.44 -3.61
N ILE A 117 -22.34 3.87 -4.04
CA ILE A 117 -22.52 5.01 -4.96
C ILE A 117 -21.83 6.27 -4.43
N ALA A 118 -21.93 6.56 -3.14
CA ALA A 118 -21.26 7.69 -2.52
C ALA A 118 -19.74 7.68 -2.76
N PHE A 119 -19.11 6.51 -2.69
CA PHE A 119 -17.68 6.38 -2.98
C PHE A 119 -17.36 6.44 -4.47
N GLN A 120 -18.26 5.97 -5.34
CA GLN A 120 -18.12 6.14 -6.79
C GLN A 120 -18.12 7.62 -7.18
N VAL A 121 -19.01 8.44 -6.60
CA VAL A 121 -19.03 9.90 -6.82
C VAL A 121 -17.71 10.54 -6.39
N ILE A 122 -17.14 10.12 -5.26
CA ILE A 122 -15.82 10.60 -4.79
C ILE A 122 -14.73 10.24 -5.81
N LEU A 123 -14.71 9.00 -6.32
CA LEU A 123 -13.73 8.58 -7.34
C LEU A 123 -13.83 9.42 -8.62
N VAL A 124 -15.05 9.69 -9.10
CA VAL A 124 -15.27 10.53 -10.29
C VAL A 124 -14.76 11.95 -10.04
N LYS A 125 -15.04 12.54 -8.87
CA LYS A 125 -14.53 13.87 -8.51
C LYS A 125 -13.00 13.91 -8.51
N ILE A 126 -12.35 12.92 -7.90
CA ILE A 126 -10.87 12.82 -7.88
C ILE A 126 -10.32 12.74 -9.31
N LEU A 127 -10.94 11.94 -10.17
CA LEU A 127 -10.52 11.82 -11.56
C LEU A 127 -10.68 13.14 -12.30
N LEU A 128 -11.82 13.80 -12.20
CA LEU A 128 -12.07 15.10 -12.85
C LEU A 128 -11.10 16.18 -12.37
N SER A 129 -10.81 16.26 -11.07
CA SER A 129 -9.82 17.20 -10.52
C SER A 129 -8.38 16.90 -10.90
N SER A 130 -8.09 15.73 -11.48
CA SER A 130 -6.75 15.38 -11.99
C SER A 130 -6.57 15.77 -13.46
N PHE A 131 -7.65 16.18 -14.15
CA PHE A 131 -7.64 16.61 -15.55
C PHE A 131 -7.71 18.14 -15.74
N GLU A 132 -7.98 18.90 -14.67
CA GLU A 132 -7.85 20.37 -14.63
C GLU A 132 -6.47 20.77 -14.10
#